data_AF-A0A7X3HHW0-F1
#
_entry.id   AF-A0A7X3HHW0-F1
#
_cell.length_a   1.000
_cell.length_b   1.000
_cell.length_c   1.000
_cell.angle_alpha   90.00
_cell.angle_beta   90.00
_cell.angle_gamma   90.00
#
_symmetry.space_group_name_H-M   'P 1'
#
loop_
_entity.id
_entity.type
_entity.pdbx_description
1 polymer ?
#
loop_
_entity_poly.entity_id
_entity_poly.type
_entity_poly.pdbx_seq_one_letter_code
_entity_poly.pdbx_strand_id
1 'polypeptide(L)'
;MQLDTELIRAFLLAHAETILTWLVAGLLVMLVARFELRRAVRRSAQAMSESVATTVAACVPDIAHAVQGAHAVAADADRDGEPVEAQRAEALRKLALDTVATVMARGRWLEDVGNLRLPEDALLSGRRAGGADPLLVVAPQPVVQAYLGAQRTFDDEATRLQTHRREALRLQDALQERIAEAAHVEQETASIVMRFEQVNAQAAQGVEAGDYQRFLIQKYNQLGVREKEIAQERAELAAQVRESTDALAQHAHVASQRYTRTLAPLMQQLRAAWGHGDSPQVFDTWLHEGAGTESEVPRQPPAASDTHYLSPRQPGEQTAA
;
A
#
# COMPACT_ATOMS: atom_id res chain seq x y z
N MET A 1 1.86 4.41 -44.09
CA MET A 1 1.32 4.13 -42.74
C MET A 1 -0.12 4.60 -42.52
N GLN A 2 -0.72 5.44 -43.36
CA GLN A 2 -2.14 5.84 -43.22
C GLN A 2 -3.16 4.85 -43.83
N LEU A 3 -2.73 4.00 -44.79
CA LEU A 3 -3.62 3.00 -45.41
C LEU A 3 -4.05 1.90 -44.43
N ASP A 4 -3.17 1.45 -43.54
CA ASP A 4 -3.48 0.38 -42.60
C ASP A 4 -4.52 0.82 -41.57
N THR A 5 -4.46 2.08 -41.11
CA THR A 5 -5.42 2.63 -40.13
C THR A 5 -6.82 2.81 -40.70
N GLU A 6 -6.95 3.22 -41.97
CA GLU A 6 -8.24 3.37 -42.66
C GLU A 6 -8.89 2.00 -42.92
N LEU A 7 -8.09 1.01 -43.30
CA LEU A 7 -8.55 -0.37 -43.57
C LEU A 7 -9.00 -1.07 -42.27
N ILE A 8 -8.24 -0.90 -41.18
CA ILE A 8 -8.60 -1.41 -39.85
C ILE A 8 -9.89 -0.74 -39.35
N ARG A 9 -10.07 0.57 -39.58
CA ARG A 9 -11.28 1.29 -39.20
C ARG A 9 -12.51 0.79 -39.97
N ALA A 10 -12.39 0.61 -41.28
CA ALA A 10 -13.47 0.07 -42.10
C ALA A 10 -13.83 -1.38 -41.70
N PHE A 11 -12.83 -2.21 -41.41
CA PHE A 11 -13.04 -3.57 -40.93
C PHE A 11 -13.74 -3.62 -39.57
N LEU A 12 -13.30 -2.79 -38.62
CA LEU A 12 -13.91 -2.68 -37.29
C LEU A 12 -15.34 -2.18 -37.34
N LEU A 13 -15.65 -1.19 -38.19
CA LEU A 13 -17.02 -0.69 -38.36
C LEU A 13 -17.93 -1.74 -39.02
N ALA A 14 -17.43 -2.49 -40.00
CA ALA A 14 -18.19 -3.54 -40.67
C ALA A 14 -18.50 -4.75 -39.77
N HIS A 15 -17.65 -5.02 -38.78
CA HIS A 15 -17.79 -6.19 -37.89
C HIS A 15 -18.05 -5.81 -36.42
N ALA A 16 -18.37 -4.54 -36.14
CA ALA A 16 -18.54 -4.03 -34.77
C ALA A 16 -19.61 -4.81 -34.00
N GLU A 17 -20.77 -5.06 -34.60
CA GLU A 17 -21.88 -5.79 -33.97
C GLU A 17 -21.51 -7.25 -33.71
N THR A 18 -20.77 -7.88 -34.62
CA THR A 18 -20.30 -9.26 -34.47
C THR A 18 -19.27 -9.36 -33.35
N ILE A 19 -18.30 -8.44 -33.30
CA ILE A 19 -17.29 -8.41 -32.23
C ILE A 19 -17.95 -8.16 -30.87
N LEU A 20 -18.92 -7.25 -30.80
CA LEU A 20 -19.59 -6.89 -29.55
C LEU A 20 -20.48 -8.05 -29.05
N THR A 21 -21.16 -8.77 -29.94
CA THR A 21 -21.93 -9.97 -29.58
C THR A 21 -21.04 -11.10 -29.08
N TRP A 22 -19.87 -11.34 -29.70
CA TRP A 22 -18.89 -12.32 -29.21
C TRP A 22 -18.27 -11.92 -27.86
N LEU A 23 -18.00 -10.63 -27.65
CA LEU A 23 -17.51 -10.12 -26.36
C LEU A 23 -18.53 -10.28 -25.24
N VAL A 24 -19.81 -9.97 -25.51
CA VAL A 24 -20.90 -10.17 -24.54
C VAL A 24 -21.11 -11.65 -24.25
N ALA A 25 -21.08 -12.51 -25.27
CA ALA A 25 -21.16 -13.96 -25.07
C ALA A 25 -19.99 -14.49 -24.23
N GLY A 26 -18.76 -14.04 -24.49
CA GLY A 26 -17.58 -14.38 -23.69
C GLY A 26 -17.70 -13.91 -22.24
N LEU A 27 -18.23 -12.71 -22.01
CA LEU A 27 -18.46 -12.15 -20.68
C LEU A 27 -19.52 -12.94 -19.90
N LEU A 28 -20.60 -13.37 -20.58
CA LEU A 28 -21.62 -14.24 -19.97
C LEU A 28 -21.05 -15.61 -19.60
N VAL A 29 -20.23 -16.22 -20.47
CA VAL A 29 -19.55 -17.50 -20.18
C VAL A 29 -18.61 -17.35 -18.98
N MET A 30 -17.85 -16.25 -18.89
CA MET A 30 -16.98 -15.98 -17.73
C MET A 30 -17.78 -15.79 -16.43
N LEU A 31 -18.93 -15.12 -16.49
CA LEU A 31 -19.82 -14.95 -15.34
C LEU A 31 -20.41 -16.28 -14.87
N VAL A 32 -20.86 -17.13 -15.80
CA VAL A 32 -21.36 -18.47 -15.50
C VAL A 32 -20.26 -19.36 -14.93
N ALA A 33 -19.05 -19.32 -15.49
CA ALA A 33 -17.90 -20.06 -14.95
C ALA A 33 -17.55 -19.61 -13.53
N ARG A 34 -17.58 -18.30 -13.25
CA ARG A 34 -17.37 -17.75 -11.90
C ARG A 34 -18.48 -18.18 -10.93
N PHE A 35 -19.71 -18.29 -11.41
CA PHE A 35 -20.83 -18.78 -10.61
C PHE A 35 -20.68 -20.27 -10.28
N GLU A 36 -20.35 -21.11 -11.27
CA GLU A 36 -20.11 -22.54 -11.06
C GLU A 36 -18.88 -22.80 -10.20
N LEU A 37 -17.81 -22.01 -10.30
CA LEU A 37 -16.68 -22.06 -9.37
C LEU A 37 -17.10 -21.76 -7.94
N ARG A 38 -17.91 -20.72 -7.72
CA ARG A 38 -18.46 -20.41 -6.38
C ARG A 38 -19.39 -21.50 -5.87
N ARG A 39 -20.16 -22.12 -6.75
CA ARG A 39 -21.06 -23.23 -6.42
C ARG A 39 -20.29 -24.51 -6.08
N ALA A 40 -19.23 -24.82 -6.82
CA ALA A 40 -18.34 -25.93 -6.57
C ALA A 40 -17.60 -25.76 -5.23
N VAL A 41 -17.12 -24.54 -4.93
CA VAL A 41 -16.49 -24.21 -3.65
C VAL A 41 -17.46 -24.36 -2.48
N ARG A 42 -18.74 -24.01 -2.65
CA ARG A 42 -19.77 -24.22 -1.61
C ARG A 42 -20.04 -25.71 -1.37
N ARG A 43 -20.11 -26.53 -2.44
CA ARG A 43 -20.27 -27.99 -2.31
C ARG A 43 -19.04 -28.66 -1.69
N SER A 44 -17.83 -28.22 -2.05
CA SER A 44 -16.60 -28.77 -1.46
C SER A 44 -16.45 -28.38 0.01
N ALA A 45 -16.88 -27.17 0.39
CA ALA A 45 -16.92 -26.76 1.79
C ALA A 45 -17.91 -27.59 2.63
N GLN A 46 -19.08 -27.92 2.07
CA GLN A 46 -20.05 -28.81 2.72
C GLN A 46 -19.50 -30.23 2.86
N ALA A 47 -18.93 -30.80 1.81
CA ALA A 47 -18.30 -32.12 1.85
C ALA A 47 -17.08 -32.18 2.79
N MET A 48 -16.28 -31.12 2.86
CA MET A 48 -15.19 -31.01 3.83
C MET A 48 -15.73 -30.95 5.27
N SER A 49 -16.80 -30.18 5.53
CA SER A 49 -17.40 -30.12 6.86
C SER A 49 -17.99 -31.46 7.32
N GLU A 50 -18.54 -32.26 6.41
CA GLU A 50 -18.99 -33.62 6.70
C GLU A 50 -17.82 -34.59 6.93
N SER A 51 -16.73 -34.46 6.16
CA SER A 51 -15.50 -35.25 6.37
C SER A 51 -14.78 -34.89 7.67
N VAL A 52 -14.81 -33.61 8.08
CA VAL A 52 -14.23 -33.12 9.34
C VAL A 52 -15.10 -33.52 10.52
N ALA A 53 -16.43 -33.46 10.39
CA ALA A 53 -17.32 -33.98 11.43
C ALA A 53 -17.14 -35.49 11.66
N THR A 54 -16.87 -36.26 10.60
CA THR A 54 -16.62 -37.71 10.70
C THR A 54 -15.21 -38.05 11.19
N THR A 55 -14.18 -37.28 10.82
CA THR A 55 -12.82 -37.47 11.39
C THR A 55 -12.69 -36.95 12.81
N VAL A 56 -13.35 -35.85 13.17
CA VAL A 56 -13.43 -35.38 14.56
C VAL A 56 -14.18 -36.40 15.43
N ALA A 57 -15.28 -37.00 14.93
CA ALA A 57 -15.95 -38.09 15.63
C ALA A 57 -15.05 -39.33 15.84
N ALA A 58 -14.10 -39.58 14.93
CA ALA A 58 -13.12 -40.67 15.04
C ALA A 58 -11.94 -40.35 15.97
N CYS A 59 -11.60 -39.08 16.18
CA CYS A 59 -10.54 -38.62 17.10
C CYS A 59 -11.03 -38.32 18.53
N VAL A 60 -12.35 -38.33 18.77
CA VAL A 60 -12.98 -38.15 20.10
C VAL A 60 -12.69 -39.29 21.11
N PRO A 61 -12.49 -40.57 20.74
CA PRO A 61 -12.15 -41.62 21.71
C PRO A 61 -10.79 -41.41 22.40
N ASP A 62 -9.78 -40.90 21.68
CA ASP A 62 -8.44 -40.70 22.24
C ASP A 62 -8.39 -39.52 23.22
N ILE A 63 -9.23 -38.50 23.00
CA ILE A 63 -9.43 -37.41 23.96
C ILE A 63 -10.22 -37.90 25.18
N ALA A 64 -11.18 -38.81 25.01
CA ALA A 64 -11.93 -39.40 26.13
C ALA A 64 -11.05 -40.26 27.06
N HIS A 65 -10.06 -40.98 26.53
CA HIS A 65 -9.12 -41.74 27.36
C HIS A 65 -8.07 -40.85 28.07
N ALA A 66 -7.61 -39.77 27.44
CA ALA A 66 -6.76 -38.77 28.10
C ALA A 66 -7.52 -38.01 29.20
N VAL A 67 -8.82 -37.74 29.00
CA VAL A 67 -9.69 -37.11 30.00
C VAL A 67 -10.04 -38.06 31.15
N GLN A 68 -10.20 -39.37 30.91
CA GLN A 68 -10.40 -40.36 31.98
C GLN A 68 -9.16 -40.55 32.87
N GLY A 69 -7.95 -40.49 32.29
CA GLY A 69 -6.70 -40.47 33.06
C GLY A 69 -6.53 -39.22 33.92
N ALA A 70 -7.06 -38.08 33.48
CA ALA A 70 -7.05 -36.83 34.24
C ALA A 70 -8.23 -36.71 35.24
N HIS A 71 -9.39 -37.32 34.95
CA HIS A 71 -10.56 -37.36 35.83
C HIS A 71 -10.36 -38.23 37.08
N ALA A 72 -9.46 -39.23 37.05
CA ALA A 72 -9.16 -40.02 38.25
C ALA A 72 -8.44 -39.21 39.34
N VAL A 73 -7.80 -38.09 39.00
CA VAL A 73 -7.16 -37.16 39.96
C VAL A 73 -8.08 -35.99 40.33
N ALA A 74 -9.13 -35.73 39.53
CA ALA A 74 -10.08 -34.63 39.72
C ALA A 74 -11.46 -35.06 40.26
N ALA A 75 -11.68 -36.35 40.52
CA ALA A 75 -12.96 -36.89 41.01
C ALA A 75 -13.30 -36.51 42.48
N ASP A 76 -12.49 -35.69 43.14
CA ASP A 76 -12.79 -35.13 44.49
C ASP A 76 -13.19 -33.64 44.44
N ALA A 77 -13.34 -33.07 43.24
CA ALA A 77 -13.78 -31.69 43.04
C ALA A 77 -14.99 -31.64 42.08
N ASP A 78 -16.02 -32.42 42.39
CA ASP A 78 -17.33 -32.33 41.74
C ASP A 78 -18.14 -31.20 42.39
N ARG A 79 -18.16 -30.02 41.75
CA ARG A 79 -19.23 -29.01 41.82
C ARG A 79 -18.98 -27.87 40.83
N ASP A 80 -20.04 -27.55 40.09
CA ASP A 80 -20.31 -26.31 39.35
C ASP A 80 -20.14 -26.33 37.81
N GLY A 81 -21.27 -26.17 37.13
CA GLY A 81 -21.44 -26.19 35.67
C GLY A 81 -21.02 -24.90 34.95
N GLU A 82 -19.89 -24.29 35.32
CA GLU A 82 -19.36 -23.05 34.72
C GLU A 82 -18.32 -23.16 33.55
N PRO A 83 -17.91 -24.32 32.99
CA PRO A 83 -16.77 -24.33 32.06
C PRO A 83 -17.08 -23.79 30.65
N VAL A 84 -18.32 -23.90 30.16
CA VAL A 84 -18.65 -23.58 28.74
C VAL A 84 -18.80 -22.09 28.48
N GLU A 85 -19.40 -21.33 29.41
CA GLU A 85 -19.57 -19.88 29.27
C GLU A 85 -18.22 -19.15 29.40
N ALA A 86 -17.37 -19.59 30.35
CA ALA A 86 -16.01 -19.08 30.49
C ALA A 86 -15.15 -19.36 29.25
N GLN A 87 -15.23 -20.57 28.68
CA GLN A 87 -14.53 -20.91 27.44
C GLN A 87 -15.03 -20.09 26.23
N ARG A 88 -16.33 -19.83 26.12
CA ARG A 88 -16.91 -19.00 25.07
C ARG A 88 -16.48 -17.53 25.20
N ALA A 89 -16.48 -16.99 26.41
CA ALA A 89 -16.00 -15.63 26.67
C ALA A 89 -14.51 -15.49 26.30
N GLU A 90 -13.69 -16.49 26.61
CA GLU A 90 -12.28 -16.50 26.27
C GLU A 90 -12.02 -16.61 24.77
N ALA A 91 -12.79 -17.44 24.05
CA ALA A 91 -12.72 -17.53 22.59
C ALA A 91 -13.09 -16.18 21.91
N LEU A 92 -14.10 -15.48 22.42
CA LEU A 92 -14.48 -14.14 21.93
C LEU A 92 -13.40 -13.09 22.20
N ARG A 93 -12.74 -13.14 23.37
CA ARG A 93 -11.61 -12.25 23.66
C ARG A 93 -10.43 -12.47 22.71
N LYS A 94 -10.06 -13.73 22.46
CA LYS A 94 -8.99 -14.06 21.51
C LYS A 94 -9.32 -13.58 20.10
N LEU A 95 -10.56 -13.77 19.65
CA LEU A 95 -11.03 -13.27 18.37
C LEU A 95 -10.97 -11.74 18.27
N ALA A 96 -11.39 -11.04 19.33
CA ALA A 96 -11.32 -9.59 19.39
C ALA A 96 -9.87 -9.08 19.34
N LEU A 97 -8.94 -9.74 20.05
CA LEU A 97 -7.50 -9.42 20.00
C LEU A 97 -6.92 -9.64 18.60
N ASP A 98 -7.26 -10.75 17.94
CA ASP A 98 -6.79 -11.06 16.58
C ASP A 98 -7.33 -10.04 15.56
N THR A 99 -8.56 -9.60 15.74
CA THR A 99 -9.15 -8.52 14.94
C THR A 99 -8.39 -7.22 15.13
N VAL A 100 -8.11 -6.83 16.38
CA VAL A 100 -7.32 -5.63 16.67
C VAL A 100 -5.93 -5.74 16.05
N ALA A 101 -5.28 -6.88 16.17
CA ALA A 101 -3.97 -7.12 15.55
C ALA A 101 -4.02 -6.96 14.03
N THR A 102 -5.04 -7.53 13.38
CA THR A 102 -5.27 -7.43 11.93
C THR A 102 -5.51 -5.99 11.49
N VAL A 103 -6.37 -5.27 12.20
CA VAL A 103 -6.68 -3.86 11.97
C VAL A 103 -5.45 -2.97 12.17
N MET A 104 -4.66 -3.22 13.21
CA MET A 104 -3.42 -2.49 13.46
C MET A 104 -2.34 -2.79 12.41
N ALA A 105 -2.28 -4.02 11.89
CA ALA A 105 -1.40 -4.37 10.79
C ALA A 105 -1.78 -3.61 9.51
N ARG A 106 -3.09 -3.45 9.24
CA ARG A 106 -3.61 -2.64 8.12
C ARG A 106 -3.29 -1.15 8.27
N GLY A 107 -3.39 -0.60 9.49
CA GLY A 107 -3.03 0.80 9.76
C GLY A 107 -1.56 1.07 9.48
N ARG A 108 -0.67 0.24 10.05
CA ARG A 108 0.78 0.31 9.78
C ARG A 108 1.10 0.14 8.30
N TRP A 109 0.40 -0.78 7.63
CA TRP A 109 0.57 -0.99 6.19
C TRP A 109 0.28 0.28 5.38
N LEU A 110 -0.77 1.05 5.71
CA LEU A 110 -1.07 2.30 4.99
C LEU A 110 0.06 3.32 5.11
N GLU A 111 0.73 3.38 6.26
CA GLU A 111 1.89 4.25 6.49
C GLU A 111 3.12 3.74 5.75
N ASP A 112 3.39 2.44 5.86
CA ASP A 112 4.55 1.78 5.26
C ASP A 112 4.53 1.82 3.72
N VAL A 113 3.35 1.82 3.10
CA VAL A 113 3.21 1.96 1.63
C VAL A 113 3.79 3.29 1.13
N GLY A 114 3.75 4.34 1.97
CA GLY A 114 4.37 5.63 1.68
C GLY A 114 5.89 5.57 1.58
N ASN A 115 6.51 4.55 2.17
CA ASN A 115 7.96 4.37 2.17
C ASN A 115 8.41 3.53 0.98
N LEU A 116 8.90 4.17 -0.07
CA LEU A 116 9.42 3.49 -1.27
C LEU A 116 10.64 2.60 -0.99
N ARG A 117 11.33 2.76 0.14
CA ARG A 117 12.48 1.91 0.51
C ARG A 117 12.07 0.51 0.93
N LEU A 118 10.82 0.32 1.36
CA LEU A 118 10.32 -0.98 1.75
C LEU A 118 10.00 -1.81 0.49
N PRO A 119 10.43 -3.09 0.42
CA PRO A 119 10.06 -3.95 -0.70
C PRO A 119 8.57 -4.30 -0.67
N GLU A 120 7.97 -4.58 -1.83
CA GLU A 120 6.54 -4.93 -1.92
C GLU A 120 6.21 -6.20 -1.12
N ASP A 121 7.16 -7.13 -0.99
CA ASP A 121 7.00 -8.35 -0.20
C ASP A 121 6.79 -8.08 1.31
N ALA A 122 7.40 -7.02 1.84
CA ALA A 122 7.20 -6.61 3.24
C ALA A 122 5.77 -6.08 3.49
N LEU A 123 5.08 -5.66 2.43
CA LEU A 123 3.72 -5.13 2.47
C LEU A 123 2.66 -6.24 2.35
N LEU A 124 3.03 -7.51 2.17
CA LEU A 124 2.05 -8.59 1.95
C LEU A 124 1.29 -9.00 3.23
N SER A 125 1.91 -8.84 4.40
CA SER A 125 1.37 -9.25 5.70
C SER A 125 0.15 -8.42 6.13
N GLY A 126 0.14 -7.12 5.84
CA GLY A 126 -0.99 -6.23 6.17
C GLY A 126 -2.20 -6.35 5.24
N ARG A 127 -2.02 -6.94 4.04
CA ARG A 127 -3.08 -7.00 3.01
C ARG A 127 -3.95 -8.25 3.08
N ARG A 128 -3.41 -9.38 3.54
CA ARG A 128 -4.12 -10.67 3.57
C ARG A 128 -4.55 -11.02 4.99
N ALA A 129 -5.80 -10.75 5.34
CA ALA A 129 -6.47 -11.57 6.34
C ALA A 129 -6.90 -12.87 5.64
N GLY A 130 -6.30 -13.99 6.02
CA GLY A 130 -6.64 -15.30 5.46
C GLY A 130 -7.95 -15.82 6.05
N GLY A 131 -8.86 -16.29 5.20
CA GLY A 131 -10.08 -17.01 5.60
C GLY A 131 -11.29 -16.11 5.88
N ALA A 132 -12.46 -16.75 6.10
CA ALA A 132 -13.66 -16.06 6.52
C ALA A 132 -13.45 -15.51 7.93
N ASP A 133 -13.60 -14.20 8.10
CA ASP A 133 -13.37 -13.54 9.39
C ASP A 133 -14.41 -14.03 10.42
N PRO A 134 -13.98 -14.69 11.52
CA PRO A 134 -14.90 -15.26 12.49
C PRO A 134 -15.77 -14.20 13.20
N LEU A 135 -15.37 -12.92 13.18
CA LEU A 135 -16.22 -11.84 13.71
C LEU A 135 -17.53 -11.71 12.94
N LEU A 136 -17.54 -12.01 11.64
CA LEU A 136 -18.74 -11.90 10.82
C LEU A 136 -19.82 -12.93 11.19
N VAL A 137 -19.47 -13.95 11.97
CA VAL A 137 -20.37 -15.03 12.37
C VAL A 137 -20.86 -14.86 13.81
N VAL A 138 -20.01 -14.34 14.70
CA VAL A 138 -20.27 -14.38 16.15
C VAL A 138 -20.53 -12.99 16.76
N ALA A 139 -20.11 -11.90 16.10
CA ALA A 139 -20.19 -10.57 16.69
C ALA A 139 -21.59 -9.91 16.56
N PRO A 140 -21.96 -9.00 17.47
CA PRO A 140 -23.16 -8.18 17.34
C PRO A 140 -23.17 -7.36 16.04
N GLN A 141 -24.36 -7.15 15.48
CA GLN A 141 -24.56 -6.44 14.21
C GLN A 141 -23.83 -5.06 14.13
N PRO A 142 -23.80 -4.21 15.18
CA PRO A 142 -23.06 -2.95 15.14
C PRO A 142 -21.55 -3.13 14.95
N VAL A 143 -20.95 -4.16 15.57
CA VAL A 143 -19.52 -4.47 15.49
C VAL A 143 -19.17 -4.93 14.08
N VAL A 144 -20.01 -5.79 13.51
CA VAL A 144 -19.89 -6.26 12.13
C VAL A 144 -19.97 -5.10 11.15
N GLN A 145 -20.90 -4.17 11.34
CA GLN A 145 -21.03 -2.99 10.47
C GLN A 145 -19.84 -2.04 10.57
N ALA A 146 -19.34 -1.77 11.78
CA ALA A 146 -18.16 -0.93 11.99
C ALA A 146 -16.91 -1.56 11.36
N TYR A 147 -16.73 -2.88 11.53
CA TYR A 147 -15.63 -3.62 10.92
C TYR A 147 -15.69 -3.61 9.39
N LEU A 148 -16.85 -3.90 8.79
CA LEU A 148 -17.02 -3.87 7.33
C LEU A 148 -16.85 -2.45 6.76
N GLY A 149 -17.26 -1.42 7.50
CA GLY A 149 -17.02 -0.02 7.14
C GLY A 149 -15.51 0.28 7.05
N ALA A 150 -14.78 -0.05 8.11
CA ALA A 150 -13.33 0.12 8.15
C ALA A 150 -12.61 -0.71 7.08
N GLN A 151 -13.07 -1.95 6.83
CA GLN A 151 -12.52 -2.80 5.77
C GLN A 151 -12.64 -2.16 4.38
N ARG A 152 -13.81 -1.61 4.05
CA ARG A 152 -14.03 -0.93 2.76
C ARG A 152 -13.13 0.29 2.63
N THR A 153 -13.04 1.11 3.69
CA THR A 153 -12.15 2.28 3.69
C THR A 153 -10.69 1.86 3.50
N PHE A 154 -10.24 0.80 4.17
CA PHE A 154 -8.91 0.26 3.95
C PHE A 154 -8.70 -0.19 2.51
N ASP A 155 -9.61 -1.00 1.95
CA ASP A 155 -9.47 -1.53 0.59
C ASP A 155 -9.45 -0.42 -0.48
N ASP A 156 -10.27 0.61 -0.31
CA ASP A 156 -10.33 1.78 -1.18
C ASP A 156 -9.01 2.57 -1.14
N GLU A 157 -8.54 2.93 0.06
CA GLU A 157 -7.29 3.67 0.21
C GLU A 157 -6.07 2.83 -0.20
N ALA A 158 -6.06 1.54 0.11
CA ALA A 158 -5.00 0.62 -0.28
C ALA A 158 -4.84 0.52 -1.80
N THR A 159 -5.96 0.48 -2.53
CA THR A 159 -5.94 0.43 -4.00
C THR A 159 -5.40 1.74 -4.59
N ARG A 160 -5.79 2.89 -4.03
CA ARG A 160 -5.30 4.21 -4.44
C ARG A 160 -3.80 4.36 -4.19
N LEU A 161 -3.34 4.04 -2.98
CA LEU A 161 -1.93 4.12 -2.62
C LEU A 161 -1.07 3.15 -3.43
N GLN A 162 -1.55 1.94 -3.73
CA GLN A 162 -0.83 1.02 -4.61
C GLN A 162 -0.67 1.58 -6.03
N THR A 163 -1.68 2.28 -6.53
CA THR A 163 -1.62 2.91 -7.85
C THR A 163 -0.55 4.01 -7.86
N HIS A 164 -0.59 4.92 -6.88
CA HIS A 164 0.43 5.96 -6.73
C HIS A 164 1.84 5.39 -6.52
N ARG A 165 1.97 4.32 -5.73
CA ARG A 165 3.25 3.66 -5.50
C ARG A 165 3.83 3.08 -6.80
N ARG A 166 3.02 2.41 -7.62
CA ARG A 166 3.47 1.88 -8.92
C ARG A 166 3.91 2.99 -9.87
N GLU A 167 3.20 4.11 -9.86
CA GLU A 167 3.57 5.28 -10.65
C GLU A 167 4.90 5.88 -10.19
N ALA A 168 5.09 6.08 -8.88
CA ALA A 168 6.35 6.57 -8.32
C ALA A 168 7.53 5.62 -8.63
N LEU A 169 7.33 4.30 -8.53
CA LEU A 169 8.34 3.31 -8.91
C LEU A 169 8.67 3.37 -10.40
N ARG A 170 7.66 3.49 -11.28
CA ARG A 170 7.88 3.64 -12.72
C ARG A 170 8.70 4.88 -13.06
N LEU A 171 8.43 6.00 -12.38
CA LEU A 171 9.22 7.24 -12.55
C LEU A 171 10.66 7.07 -12.03
N GLN A 172 10.85 6.36 -10.92
CA GLN A 172 12.17 6.05 -10.39
C GLN A 172 12.98 5.18 -11.36
N ASP A 173 12.36 4.16 -11.95
CA ASP A 173 12.99 3.30 -12.95
C ASP A 173 13.39 4.09 -14.21
N ALA A 174 12.49 4.96 -14.70
CA ALA A 174 12.79 5.83 -15.83
C ALA A 174 13.97 6.79 -15.55
N LEU A 175 14.05 7.33 -14.32
CA LEU A 175 15.18 8.16 -13.90
C LEU A 175 16.49 7.34 -13.85
N GLN A 176 16.45 6.11 -13.35
CA GLN A 176 17.63 5.23 -13.34
C GLN A 176 18.10 4.88 -14.75
N GLU A 177 17.18 4.61 -15.67
CA GLU A 177 17.49 4.38 -17.08
C GLU A 177 18.20 5.60 -17.70
N ARG A 178 17.72 6.81 -17.43
CA ARG A 178 18.38 8.05 -17.89
C ARG A 178 19.74 8.31 -17.25
N ILE A 179 19.94 7.91 -15.99
CA ILE A 179 21.25 7.97 -15.35
C ILE A 179 22.22 6.99 -16.01
N ALA A 180 21.76 5.78 -16.34
CA ALA A 180 22.57 4.79 -17.04
C ALA A 180 22.94 5.25 -18.47
N GLU A 181 22.00 5.87 -19.20
CA GLU A 181 22.27 6.45 -20.52
C GLU A 181 23.29 7.59 -20.44
N ALA A 182 23.19 8.46 -19.43
CA ALA A 182 24.18 9.53 -19.22
C ALA A 182 25.59 8.95 -19.02
N ALA A 183 25.73 7.93 -18.17
CA ALA A 183 27.01 7.26 -17.95
C ALA A 183 27.56 6.61 -19.23
N HIS A 184 26.68 6.06 -20.07
CA HIS A 184 27.07 5.52 -21.38
C HIS A 184 27.57 6.61 -22.33
N VAL A 185 26.88 7.75 -22.41
CA VAL A 185 27.30 8.90 -23.23
C VAL A 185 28.64 9.47 -22.74
N GLU A 186 28.85 9.57 -21.43
CA GLU A 186 30.13 9.98 -20.83
C GLU A 186 31.27 9.03 -21.23
N GLN A 187 31.04 7.71 -21.16
CA GLN A 187 32.00 6.70 -21.58
C GLN A 187 32.31 6.76 -23.08
N GLU A 188 31.29 6.94 -23.93
CA GLU A 188 31.48 7.12 -25.37
C GLU A 188 32.29 8.39 -25.67
N THR A 189 32.00 9.48 -24.98
CA THR A 189 32.69 10.76 -25.13
C THR A 189 34.16 10.62 -24.77
N ALA A 190 34.48 10.00 -23.64
CA ALA A 190 35.86 9.69 -23.24
C ALA A 190 36.57 8.82 -24.29
N SER A 191 35.88 7.82 -24.86
CA SER A 191 36.44 6.98 -25.91
C SER A 191 36.77 7.74 -27.20
N ILE A 192 35.95 8.74 -27.57
CA ILE A 192 36.18 9.60 -28.74
C ILE A 192 37.38 10.50 -28.49
N VAL A 193 37.51 11.08 -27.30
CA VAL A 193 38.66 11.91 -26.92
C VAL A 193 39.96 11.10 -27.04
N MET A 194 40.00 9.88 -26.51
CA MET A 194 41.17 8.99 -26.65
C MET A 194 41.48 8.68 -28.12
N ARG A 195 40.46 8.45 -28.96
CA ARG A 195 40.64 8.22 -30.41
C ARG A 195 41.15 9.48 -31.11
N PHE A 196 40.69 10.65 -30.72
CA PHE A 196 41.20 11.92 -31.25
C PHE A 196 42.68 12.11 -30.94
N GLU A 197 43.12 11.82 -29.72
CA GLU A 197 44.52 11.90 -29.33
C GLU A 197 45.39 10.96 -30.16
N GLN A 198 44.93 9.73 -30.40
CA GLN A 198 45.61 8.76 -31.27
C GLN A 198 45.71 9.26 -32.72
N VAL A 199 44.63 9.80 -33.27
CA VAL A 199 44.61 10.36 -34.62
C VAL A 199 45.56 11.54 -34.75
N ASN A 200 45.59 12.43 -33.76
CA ASN A 200 46.52 13.56 -33.74
C ASN A 200 47.98 13.09 -33.68
N ALA A 201 48.27 12.03 -32.90
CA ALA A 201 49.60 11.44 -32.85
C ALA A 201 50.02 10.81 -34.19
N GLN A 202 49.08 10.18 -34.91
CA GLN A 202 49.32 9.60 -36.24
C GLN A 202 49.49 10.68 -37.33
N ALA A 203 48.71 11.76 -37.26
CA ALA A 203 48.86 12.90 -38.16
C ALA A 203 50.24 13.56 -37.99
N ALA A 204 50.77 13.64 -36.76
CA ALA A 204 52.13 14.11 -36.50
C ALA A 204 53.22 13.20 -37.10
N GLN A 205 52.89 11.93 -37.41
CA GLN A 205 53.77 10.98 -38.09
C GLN A 205 53.61 11.00 -39.63
N GLY A 206 52.79 11.91 -40.17
CA GLY A 206 52.60 12.10 -41.61
C GLY A 206 51.49 11.26 -42.25
N VAL A 207 50.60 10.64 -41.45
CA VAL A 207 49.45 9.88 -41.96
C VAL A 207 48.26 10.82 -42.21
N GLU A 208 47.65 10.80 -43.40
CA GLU A 208 46.45 11.58 -43.70
C GLU A 208 45.23 11.04 -42.96
N ALA A 209 44.71 11.81 -41.98
CA ALA A 209 43.61 11.40 -41.13
C ALA A 209 42.32 12.24 -41.29
N GLY A 210 42.24 13.09 -42.31
CA GLY A 210 41.24 14.15 -42.43
C GLY A 210 39.77 13.68 -42.32
N ASP A 211 39.40 12.58 -42.98
CA ASP A 211 38.01 12.10 -42.98
C ASP A 211 37.62 11.43 -41.65
N TYR A 212 38.52 10.65 -41.06
CA TYR A 212 38.27 10.04 -39.75
C TYR A 212 38.23 11.08 -38.63
N GLN A 213 39.09 12.10 -38.69
CA GLN A 213 39.06 13.22 -37.76
C GLN A 213 37.74 14.00 -37.87
N ARG A 214 37.25 14.28 -39.08
CA ARG A 214 35.93 14.90 -39.29
C ARG A 214 34.79 14.07 -38.72
N PHE A 215 34.83 12.75 -38.91
CA PHE A 215 33.86 11.82 -38.31
C PHE A 215 33.86 11.90 -36.77
N LEU A 216 35.04 11.89 -36.14
CA LEU A 216 35.14 12.02 -34.69
C LEU A 216 34.60 13.37 -34.19
N ILE A 217 34.81 14.47 -34.92
CA ILE A 217 34.27 15.81 -34.58
C ILE A 217 32.74 15.77 -34.63
N GLN A 218 32.19 15.20 -35.70
CA GLN A 218 30.75 15.08 -35.85
C GLN A 218 30.14 14.24 -34.72
N LYS A 219 30.74 13.08 -34.40
CA LYS A 219 30.25 12.22 -33.32
C LYS A 219 30.36 12.89 -31.95
N TYR A 220 31.47 13.59 -31.66
CA TYR A 220 31.65 14.35 -30.43
C TYR A 220 30.58 15.43 -30.26
N ASN A 221 30.30 16.20 -31.33
CA ASN A 221 29.26 17.23 -31.30
C ASN A 221 27.86 16.63 -31.10
N GLN A 222 27.57 15.48 -31.71
CA GLN A 222 26.30 14.76 -31.51
C GLN A 222 26.14 14.30 -30.06
N LEU A 223 27.18 13.72 -29.46
CA LEU A 223 27.16 13.32 -28.05
C LEU A 223 27.00 14.53 -27.14
N GLY A 224 27.65 15.66 -27.41
CA GLY A 224 27.50 16.88 -26.62
C GLY A 224 26.11 17.51 -26.69
N VAL A 225 25.36 17.32 -27.79
CA VAL A 225 23.93 17.68 -27.85
C VAL A 225 23.11 16.70 -27.01
N ARG A 226 23.33 15.39 -27.17
CA ARG A 226 22.61 14.36 -26.44
C ARG A 226 22.83 14.44 -24.93
N GLU A 227 24.04 14.75 -24.49
CA GLU A 227 24.38 14.97 -23.09
C GLU A 227 23.54 16.09 -22.46
N LYS A 228 23.38 17.21 -23.18
CA LYS A 228 22.54 18.33 -22.73
C LYS A 228 21.06 17.95 -22.63
N GLU A 229 20.55 17.22 -23.64
CA GLU A 229 19.19 16.70 -23.64
C GLU A 229 18.95 15.76 -22.44
N ILE A 230 19.84 14.78 -22.24
CA ILE A 230 19.75 13.85 -21.11
C ILE A 230 19.83 14.60 -19.78
N ALA A 231 20.69 15.61 -19.65
CA ALA A 231 20.78 16.42 -18.44
C ALA A 231 19.47 17.15 -18.13
N GLN A 232 18.80 17.71 -19.15
CA GLN A 232 17.50 18.33 -19.01
C GLN A 232 16.41 17.31 -18.63
N GLU A 233 16.31 16.20 -19.38
CA GLU A 233 15.35 15.12 -19.11
C GLU A 233 15.52 14.54 -17.69
N ARG A 234 16.77 14.38 -17.23
CA ARG A 234 17.07 13.94 -15.85
C ARG A 234 16.60 14.94 -14.80
N ALA A 235 16.78 16.24 -15.04
CA ALA A 235 16.33 17.27 -14.10
C ALA A 235 14.81 17.28 -13.97
N GLU A 236 14.10 17.16 -15.10
CA GLU A 236 12.63 17.08 -15.15
C GLU A 236 12.11 15.81 -14.47
N LEU A 237 12.67 14.64 -14.80
CA LEU A 237 12.30 13.38 -14.16
C LEU A 237 12.63 13.36 -12.66
N ALA A 238 13.77 13.93 -12.26
CA ALA A 238 14.13 14.03 -10.84
C ALA A 238 13.14 14.91 -10.06
N ALA A 239 12.62 15.98 -10.67
CA ALA A 239 11.58 16.80 -10.07
C ALA A 239 10.26 16.01 -9.92
N GLN A 240 9.84 15.30 -10.97
CA GLN A 240 8.63 14.46 -10.96
C GLN A 240 8.72 13.30 -9.95
N VAL A 241 9.90 12.67 -9.81
CA VAL A 241 10.12 11.62 -8.80
C VAL A 241 9.99 12.18 -7.39
N ARG A 242 10.53 13.39 -7.12
CA ARG A 242 10.37 14.05 -5.81
C ARG A 242 8.91 14.36 -5.52
N GLU A 243 8.23 15.01 -6.46
CA GLU A 243 6.82 15.36 -6.32
C GLU A 243 5.93 14.13 -6.08
N SER A 244 6.11 13.07 -6.88
CA SER A 244 5.34 11.83 -6.74
C SER A 244 5.63 11.09 -5.43
N THR A 245 6.88 11.11 -4.95
CA THR A 245 7.26 10.49 -3.67
C THR A 245 6.68 11.27 -2.49
N ASP A 246 6.75 12.60 -2.53
CA ASP A 246 6.18 13.47 -1.51
C ASP A 246 4.65 13.35 -1.47
N ALA A 247 3.99 13.33 -2.63
CA ALA A 247 2.55 13.10 -2.74
C ALA A 247 2.15 11.71 -2.21
N LEU A 248 2.93 10.66 -2.52
CA LEU A 248 2.69 9.31 -2.00
C LEU A 248 2.80 9.28 -0.46
N ALA A 249 3.82 9.90 0.12
CA ALA A 249 4.00 9.97 1.57
C ALA A 249 2.84 10.72 2.26
N GLN A 250 2.42 11.86 1.69
CA GLN A 250 1.28 12.63 2.18
C GLN A 250 -0.03 11.84 2.09
N HIS A 251 -0.30 11.21 0.94
CA HIS A 251 -1.49 10.37 0.76
C HIS A 251 -1.50 9.18 1.71
N ALA A 252 -0.35 8.52 1.93
CA ALA A 252 -0.21 7.42 2.87
C ALA A 252 -0.56 7.86 4.30
N HIS A 253 -0.04 9.02 4.73
CA HIS A 253 -0.34 9.57 6.04
C HIS A 253 -1.84 9.93 6.20
N VAL A 254 -2.42 10.61 5.21
CA VAL A 254 -3.85 10.97 5.20
C VAL A 254 -4.74 9.73 5.21
N ALA A 255 -4.39 8.71 4.43
CA ALA A 255 -5.10 7.43 4.38
C ALA A 255 -5.05 6.70 5.73
N SER A 256 -3.88 6.65 6.39
CA SER A 256 -3.73 6.09 7.74
C SER A 256 -4.64 6.83 8.73
N GLN A 257 -4.61 8.17 8.75
CA GLN A 257 -5.49 8.97 9.62
C GLN A 257 -6.97 8.68 9.36
N ARG A 258 -7.38 8.61 8.09
CA ARG A 258 -8.78 8.36 7.72
C ARG A 258 -9.21 6.95 8.14
N TYR A 259 -8.35 5.96 7.95
CA TYR A 259 -8.60 4.59 8.38
C TYR A 259 -8.73 4.53 9.91
N THR A 260 -7.81 5.16 10.63
CA THR A 260 -7.84 5.29 12.10
C THR A 260 -9.14 5.94 12.57
N ARG A 261 -9.58 7.06 12.00
CA ARG A 261 -10.89 7.66 12.36
C ARG A 261 -12.06 6.71 12.09
N THR A 262 -12.03 5.97 10.99
CA THR A 262 -13.11 5.02 10.62
C THR A 262 -13.21 3.84 11.57
N LEU A 263 -12.09 3.45 12.19
CA LEU A 263 -12.02 2.35 13.17
C LEU A 263 -12.51 2.73 14.57
N ALA A 264 -12.69 4.01 14.85
CA ALA A 264 -13.05 4.49 16.20
C ALA A 264 -14.31 3.85 16.77
N PRO A 265 -15.43 3.75 16.02
CA PRO A 265 -16.61 3.05 16.50
C PRO A 265 -16.34 1.56 16.79
N LEU A 266 -15.51 0.89 16.00
CA LEU A 266 -15.17 -0.52 16.22
C LEU A 266 -14.40 -0.68 17.53
N MET A 267 -13.37 0.14 17.77
CA MET A 267 -12.55 0.08 18.97
C MET A 267 -13.33 0.42 20.23
N GLN A 268 -14.26 1.40 20.16
CA GLN A 268 -15.14 1.73 21.27
C GLN A 268 -16.12 0.58 21.61
N GLN A 269 -16.67 -0.08 20.59
CA GLN A 269 -17.58 -1.22 20.79
C GLN A 269 -16.85 -2.46 21.33
N LEU A 270 -15.65 -2.76 20.83
CA LEU A 270 -14.81 -3.84 21.35
C LEU A 270 -14.40 -3.57 22.80
N ARG A 271 -14.07 -2.33 23.15
CA ARG A 271 -13.80 -1.94 24.54
C ARG A 271 -15.02 -2.11 25.44
N ALA A 272 -16.19 -1.65 25.00
CA ALA A 272 -17.42 -1.77 25.78
C ALA A 272 -17.81 -3.25 26.03
N ALA A 273 -17.54 -4.13 25.05
CA ALA A 273 -17.75 -5.56 25.18
C ALA A 273 -16.74 -6.27 26.12
N TRP A 274 -15.61 -5.63 26.45
CA TRP A 274 -14.57 -6.18 27.32
C TRP A 274 -14.86 -6.04 28.83
N GLY A 275 -15.80 -5.17 29.21
CA GLY A 275 -16.14 -4.89 30.62
C GLY A 275 -15.23 -3.84 31.29
N HIS A 276 -15.70 -3.31 32.43
CA HIS A 276 -15.00 -2.27 33.21
C HIS A 276 -13.98 -2.90 34.17
N GLY A 277 -12.77 -3.22 33.71
CA GLY A 277 -11.71 -3.68 34.62
C GLY A 277 -10.39 -4.01 33.94
N ASP A 278 -10.42 -4.85 32.90
CA ASP A 278 -9.23 -5.39 32.23
C ASP A 278 -9.28 -5.19 30.70
N SER A 279 -9.63 -4.00 30.23
CA SER A 279 -9.47 -3.69 28.81
C SER A 279 -7.96 -3.54 28.50
N PRO A 280 -7.41 -4.23 27.49
CA PRO A 280 -6.04 -4.04 27.05
C PRO A 280 -5.71 -2.55 26.82
N GLN A 281 -4.55 -2.10 27.29
CA GLN A 281 -4.09 -0.70 27.14
C GLN A 281 -4.09 -0.21 25.68
N VAL A 282 -4.01 -1.14 24.73
CA VAL A 282 -4.11 -0.89 23.27
C VAL A 282 -5.40 -0.15 22.89
N PHE A 283 -6.52 -0.39 23.59
CA PHE A 283 -7.77 0.34 23.34
C PHE A 283 -7.73 1.78 23.83
N ASP A 284 -7.02 2.05 24.92
CA ASP A 284 -6.83 3.39 25.48
C ASP A 284 -5.94 4.23 24.58
N THR A 285 -4.73 3.76 24.27
CA THR A 285 -3.77 4.49 23.44
C THR A 285 -4.36 4.91 22.09
N TRP A 286 -5.11 3.99 21.49
CA TRP A 286 -5.64 4.18 20.15
C TRP A 286 -6.83 5.16 20.09
N LEU A 287 -7.71 5.18 21.10
CA LEU A 287 -8.79 6.18 21.19
C LEU A 287 -8.24 7.60 21.40
N HIS A 288 -7.11 7.74 22.08
CA HIS A 288 -6.43 9.03 22.26
C HIS A 288 -5.74 9.50 20.97
N GLU A 289 -5.14 8.59 20.20
CA GLU A 289 -4.55 8.90 18.89
C GLU A 289 -5.61 9.25 17.83
N GLY A 290 -6.76 8.56 17.84
CA GLY A 290 -7.87 8.87 16.92
C GLY A 290 -8.59 10.19 17.24
N ALA A 291 -8.61 10.63 18.50
CA ALA A 291 -9.16 11.91 18.93
C ALA A 291 -8.17 13.09 18.76
N GLY A 292 -6.88 12.80 18.60
CA GLY A 292 -5.79 13.77 18.53
C GLY A 292 -5.57 14.38 17.15
N THR A 293 -6.59 14.97 16.50
CA THR A 293 -6.38 15.94 15.40
C THR A 293 -7.48 17.02 15.27
N GLU A 294 -8.38 17.18 16.25
CA GLU A 294 -9.41 18.25 16.21
C GLU A 294 -9.46 19.16 17.45
N SER A 295 -8.43 19.18 18.29
CA SER A 295 -8.32 20.20 19.34
C SER A 295 -6.87 20.54 19.65
N GLU A 296 -6.20 21.14 18.68
CA GLU A 296 -5.15 22.11 18.99
C GLU A 296 -5.80 23.51 19.01
N VAL A 297 -6.67 23.73 20.01
CA VAL A 297 -6.89 25.08 20.52
C VAL A 297 -5.56 25.46 21.17
N PRO A 298 -4.86 26.51 20.73
CA PRO A 298 -3.61 26.90 21.37
C PRO A 298 -3.92 27.15 22.85
N ARG A 299 -3.29 26.38 23.74
CA ARG A 299 -3.26 26.72 25.17
C ARG A 299 -2.60 28.08 25.28
N GLN A 300 -3.44 29.08 25.45
CA GLN A 300 -3.09 30.41 25.86
C GLN A 300 -2.17 30.30 27.10
N PRO A 301 -0.93 30.80 27.05
CA PRO A 301 -0.05 30.76 28.21
C PRO A 301 -0.66 31.62 29.32
N PRO A 302 -0.44 31.26 30.60
CA PRO A 302 -1.05 31.95 31.72
C PRO A 302 -0.65 33.42 31.72
N ALA A 303 -1.65 34.27 31.98
CA ALA A 303 -1.55 35.71 32.04
C ALA A 303 -0.39 36.17 32.93
N ALA A 304 0.63 36.76 32.30
CA ALA A 304 1.51 37.70 32.98
C ALA A 304 0.75 39.01 33.14
N SER A 305 0.16 39.21 34.31
CA SER A 305 -0.16 40.54 34.80
C SER A 305 1.17 41.25 35.04
N ASP A 306 1.59 42.10 34.11
CA ASP A 306 1.80 43.51 34.46
C ASP A 306 2.01 44.36 33.20
N THR A 307 1.13 45.34 33.12
CA THR A 307 1.10 46.49 32.24
C THR A 307 2.45 47.14 32.02
N HIS A 308 2.84 47.34 30.75
CA HIS A 308 3.15 48.69 30.26
C HIS A 308 3.04 48.74 28.73
N TYR A 309 2.09 49.55 28.28
CA TYR A 309 1.90 50.00 26.91
C TYR A 309 3.18 50.60 26.34
N LEU A 310 3.48 50.31 25.06
CA LEU A 310 3.71 51.32 24.00
C LEU A 310 3.81 50.60 22.63
N SER A 311 2.79 50.83 21.80
CA SER A 311 2.72 50.45 20.38
C SER A 311 3.35 51.54 19.49
N PRO A 312 3.58 51.30 18.19
CA PRO A 312 4.84 51.61 17.51
C PRO A 312 4.78 52.87 16.65
N ARG A 313 5.94 53.51 16.41
CA ARG A 313 6.12 54.48 15.32
C ARG A 313 6.75 53.80 14.11
N GLN A 314 6.01 53.73 13.01
CA GLN A 314 6.55 53.48 11.67
C GLN A 314 7.51 54.60 11.26
N PRO A 315 8.53 54.29 10.44
CA PRO A 315 9.06 55.30 9.54
C PRO A 315 9.07 54.79 8.10
N GLY A 316 8.13 55.31 7.32
CA GLY A 316 8.35 55.58 5.90
C GLY A 316 8.34 57.10 5.72
N GLU A 317 9.16 57.56 4.77
CA GLU A 317 9.22 58.92 4.18
C GLU A 317 10.24 59.92 4.78
N GLN A 318 11.41 59.94 4.13
CA GLN A 318 12.08 61.08 3.50
C GLN A 318 11.98 62.47 4.16
N THR A 319 13.13 63.12 4.43
CA THR A 319 13.67 64.22 3.59
C THR A 319 14.90 64.90 4.23
N ALA A 320 15.89 65.17 3.37
CA ALA A 320 16.81 66.31 3.33
C ALA A 320 17.30 66.99 4.63
N ALA A 321 18.61 66.93 4.87
CA ALA A 321 19.56 68.03 4.67
C ALA A 321 21.01 67.53 4.82
#